data_AF-A0AAF0DQU4-F1
#
_entry.id   AF-A0AAF0DQU4-F1
#
_cell.length_a   1.000
_cell.length_b   1.000
_cell.length_c   1.000
_cell.angle_alpha   90.00
_cell.angle_beta   90.00
_cell.angle_gamma   90.00
#
_symmetry.space_group_name_H-M   'P 1'
#
loop_
_entity.id
_entity.type
_entity.pdbx_description
1 polymer ?
#
loop_
_entity_poly.entity_id
_entity_poly.type
_entity_poly.pdbx_seq_one_letter_code
_entity_poly.pdbx_strand_id
1 'polypeptide(L)'
;MRSQEELCMDLLAFENLLLSALASNTHGARLAQMQAAAERIRCEVLESEQQGTLAPTTRHLGARVGQRLERVANLLRAEQRETTLMRTTTRNELHELLQSTLVPHETHDAQHDKGDASLNAGHMRAWFLRNLGHPFPSRSAKKSILAETNAEAKSESECLLYNQAVLWFINTRRRSGWTTFLRSYAKGDKAMLLEIAWALQHEQGGTHETRNWSVGPRTIDGVTRNLMCAHNNTPAYTLRQVFPEASERFLNELRADWEQIVERIKVGAKDRVGEWVDDVIRLSQSISSSRPHNEGQPAEHIWRTCP
;
A
#
# COMPACT_ATOMS: atom_id res chain seq x y z
N MET A 1 8.69 -45.08 -35.57
CA MET A 1 9.06 -45.36 -34.17
C MET A 1 10.32 -44.59 -33.87
N ARG A 2 10.29 -43.73 -32.86
CA ARG A 2 11.49 -43.01 -32.45
C ARG A 2 12.41 -43.91 -31.65
N SER A 3 13.72 -43.75 -31.83
CA SER A 3 14.72 -44.51 -31.08
C SER A 3 14.80 -44.02 -29.62
N GLN A 4 15.33 -44.84 -28.72
CA GLN A 4 15.54 -44.47 -27.32
C GLN A 4 16.44 -43.22 -27.18
N GLU A 5 17.36 -43.01 -28.12
CA GLU A 5 18.21 -41.82 -28.17
C GLU A 5 17.41 -40.56 -28.51
N GLU A 6 16.44 -40.65 -29.42
CA GLU A 6 15.58 -39.52 -29.78
C GLU A 6 14.69 -39.08 -28.61
N LEU A 7 14.17 -40.04 -27.83
CA LEU A 7 13.38 -39.74 -26.63
C LEU A 7 14.23 -39.06 -25.54
N CYS A 8 15.48 -39.51 -25.33
CA CYS A 8 16.40 -38.87 -24.40
C CYS A 8 16.74 -37.43 -24.82
N MET A 9 16.94 -37.19 -26.12
CA MET A 9 17.20 -35.86 -26.65
C MET A 9 16.00 -34.92 -26.48
N ASP A 10 14.78 -35.40 -26.68
CA ASP A 10 13.57 -34.61 -26.49
C ASP A 10 13.33 -34.27 -25.01
N LEU A 11 13.65 -35.18 -24.09
CA LEU A 11 13.60 -34.93 -22.65
C LEU A 11 14.62 -33.86 -22.22
N LEU A 12 15.83 -33.90 -22.76
CA LEU A 12 16.87 -32.89 -22.49
C LEU A 12 16.54 -31.53 -23.11
N ALA A 13 15.99 -31.52 -24.33
CA ALA A 13 15.52 -30.29 -24.97
C ALA A 13 14.39 -29.63 -24.17
N PHE A 14 13.47 -30.44 -23.64
CA PHE A 14 12.41 -29.97 -22.77
C PHE A 14 12.93 -29.39 -21.45
N GLU A 15 13.90 -30.06 -20.80
CA GLU A 15 14.51 -29.56 -19.56
C GLU A 15 15.22 -28.22 -19.78
N ASN A 16 15.99 -28.08 -20.86
CA ASN A 16 16.64 -26.81 -21.21
C ASN A 16 15.64 -25.70 -21.50
N LEU A 17 14.53 -26.02 -22.17
CA LEU A 17 13.48 -25.05 -22.47
C LEU A 17 12.77 -24.60 -21.18
N LEU A 18 12.49 -25.51 -20.25
CA LEU A 18 11.96 -25.21 -18.92
C LEU A 18 12.91 -24.32 -18.10
N LEU A 19 14.21 -24.65 -18.05
CA LEU A 19 15.20 -23.83 -17.35
C LEU A 19 15.34 -22.43 -17.96
N SER A 20 15.30 -22.34 -19.29
CA SER A 20 15.35 -21.05 -20.00
C SER A 20 14.12 -20.18 -19.75
N ALA A 21 12.94 -20.80 -19.63
CA ALA A 21 11.70 -20.11 -19.34
C ALA A 21 11.67 -19.59 -17.90
N LEU A 22 12.13 -20.40 -16.93
CA LEU A 22 12.28 -19.99 -15.53
C LEU A 22 13.30 -18.85 -15.35
N ALA A 23 14.32 -18.79 -16.20
CA ALA A 23 15.32 -17.72 -16.18
C ALA A 23 14.88 -16.42 -16.88
N SER A 24 13.81 -16.46 -17.67
CA SER A 24 13.36 -15.32 -18.48
C SER A 24 12.00 -14.77 -18.01
N ASN A 25 11.87 -13.44 -17.91
CA ASN A 25 10.63 -12.78 -17.47
C ASN A 25 9.52 -12.73 -18.56
N THR A 26 9.46 -13.71 -19.46
CA THR A 26 8.58 -13.72 -20.64
C THR A 26 7.60 -14.90 -20.62
N HIS A 27 6.40 -14.63 -20.09
CA HIS A 27 5.48 -15.67 -19.59
C HIS A 27 4.40 -16.17 -20.57
N GLY A 28 4.17 -15.53 -21.73
CA GLY A 28 3.04 -15.92 -22.60
C GLY A 28 3.33 -17.04 -23.61
N ALA A 29 4.19 -16.76 -24.59
CA ALA A 29 4.40 -17.65 -25.75
C ALA A 29 5.23 -18.90 -25.43
N ARG A 30 6.17 -18.80 -24.46
CA ARG A 30 7.01 -19.93 -24.03
C ARG A 30 6.22 -20.96 -23.22
N LEU A 31 5.20 -20.52 -22.49
CA LEU A 31 4.31 -21.37 -21.70
C LEU A 31 3.53 -22.37 -22.58
N ALA A 32 2.96 -21.88 -23.68
CA ALA A 32 2.21 -22.70 -24.62
C ALA A 32 3.11 -23.75 -25.30
N GLN A 33 4.35 -23.38 -25.62
CA GLN A 33 5.36 -24.29 -26.18
C GLN A 33 5.77 -25.36 -25.16
N MET A 34 5.93 -24.99 -23.89
CA MET A 34 6.21 -25.94 -22.80
C MET A 34 5.04 -26.91 -22.58
N GLN A 35 3.80 -26.44 -22.62
CA GLN A 35 2.62 -27.30 -22.48
C GLN A 35 2.53 -28.31 -23.65
N ALA A 36 2.75 -27.87 -24.88
CA ALA A 36 2.74 -28.74 -26.06
C ALA A 36 3.87 -29.79 -26.03
N ALA A 37 5.06 -29.40 -25.55
CA ALA A 37 6.20 -30.31 -25.43
C ALA A 37 6.02 -31.32 -24.28
N ALA A 38 5.50 -30.87 -23.14
CA ALA A 38 5.18 -31.72 -22.00
C ALA A 38 4.16 -32.81 -22.35
N GLU A 39 3.09 -32.44 -23.07
CA GLU A 39 2.04 -33.36 -23.46
C GLU A 39 2.51 -34.38 -24.50
N ARG A 40 3.38 -33.96 -25.44
CA ARG A 40 4.00 -34.86 -26.41
C ARG A 40 4.86 -35.92 -25.73
N ILE A 41 5.74 -35.50 -24.82
CA ILE A 41 6.61 -36.39 -24.05
C ILE A 41 5.76 -37.36 -23.21
N ARG A 42 4.66 -36.89 -22.60
CA ARG A 42 3.74 -37.73 -21.84
C ARG A 42 3.12 -38.83 -22.69
N CYS A 43 2.64 -38.51 -23.89
CA CYS A 43 2.06 -39.50 -24.82
C CYS A 43 3.12 -40.52 -25.29
N GLU A 44 4.30 -40.05 -25.69
CA GLU A 44 5.38 -40.93 -26.19
C GLU A 44 5.91 -41.90 -25.11
N VAL A 45 6.02 -41.44 -23.85
CA VAL A 45 6.43 -42.28 -22.72
C VAL A 45 5.37 -43.35 -22.42
N LEU A 46 4.08 -42.99 -22.44
CA LEU A 46 2.98 -43.94 -22.21
C LEU A 46 2.88 -44.99 -23.33
N GLU A 47 3.04 -44.59 -24.58
CA GLU A 47 3.06 -45.51 -25.74
C GLU A 47 4.25 -46.47 -25.67
N SER A 48 5.44 -45.97 -25.30
CA SER A 48 6.65 -46.79 -25.19
C SER A 48 6.62 -47.72 -23.96
N GLU A 49 5.91 -47.34 -22.90
CA GLU A 49 5.67 -48.19 -21.72
C GLU A 49 4.71 -49.34 -22.02
N GLN A 50 3.61 -49.08 -22.74
CA GLN A 50 2.65 -50.11 -23.16
C GLN A 50 3.28 -51.16 -24.11
N GLN A 51 4.29 -50.78 -24.88
CA GLN A 51 5.00 -51.66 -25.80
C GLN A 51 6.18 -52.42 -25.15
N GLY A 52 6.49 -52.15 -23.87
CA GLY A 52 7.53 -52.86 -23.12
C GLY A 52 8.97 -52.58 -23.57
N THR A 53 9.19 -51.57 -24.40
CA THR A 53 10.49 -51.28 -25.05
C THR A 53 11.44 -50.42 -24.18
N LEU A 54 10.95 -49.90 -23.05
CA LEU A 54 11.73 -49.00 -22.20
C LEU A 54 12.60 -49.75 -21.18
N ALA A 55 13.90 -49.45 -21.21
CA ALA A 55 14.84 -49.83 -20.15
C ALA A 55 14.37 -49.30 -18.77
N PRO A 56 14.63 -50.01 -17.67
CA PRO A 56 14.18 -49.63 -16.32
C PRO A 56 14.62 -48.22 -15.90
N THR A 57 15.84 -47.82 -16.30
CA THR A 57 16.41 -46.48 -16.04
C THR A 57 15.66 -45.38 -16.78
N THR A 58 15.29 -45.61 -18.04
CA THR A 58 14.48 -44.69 -18.85
C THR A 58 13.06 -44.57 -18.30
N ARG A 59 12.48 -45.65 -17.77
CA ARG A 59 11.18 -45.63 -17.05
C ARG A 59 11.23 -44.76 -15.79
N HIS A 60 12.27 -44.90 -14.97
CA HIS A 60 12.42 -44.09 -13.74
C HIS A 60 12.63 -42.61 -14.08
N LEU A 61 13.43 -42.31 -15.10
CA LEU A 61 13.62 -40.95 -15.58
C LEU A 61 12.31 -40.36 -16.13
N GLY A 62 11.59 -41.12 -16.95
CA GLY A 62 10.29 -40.75 -17.51
C GLY A 62 9.24 -40.47 -16.42
N ALA A 63 9.15 -41.32 -15.39
CA ALA A 63 8.25 -41.11 -14.25
C ALA A 63 8.60 -39.83 -13.47
N ARG A 64 9.89 -39.58 -13.22
CA ARG A 64 10.36 -38.39 -12.50
C ARG A 64 10.14 -37.11 -13.31
N VAL A 65 10.37 -37.15 -14.61
CA VAL A 65 10.09 -36.02 -15.51
C VAL A 65 8.58 -35.80 -15.60
N GLY A 66 7.77 -36.86 -15.74
CA GLY A 66 6.31 -36.80 -15.72
C GLY A 66 5.75 -36.15 -14.45
N GLN A 67 6.26 -36.51 -13.27
CA GLN A 67 5.84 -35.89 -12.01
C GLN A 67 6.20 -34.40 -11.95
N ARG A 68 7.38 -34.02 -12.45
CA ARG A 68 7.80 -32.60 -12.51
C ARG A 68 6.95 -31.81 -13.51
N LEU A 69 6.67 -32.41 -14.67
CA LEU A 69 5.77 -31.87 -15.70
C LEU A 69 4.37 -31.61 -15.15
N GLU A 70 3.83 -32.55 -14.39
CA GLU A 70 2.51 -32.41 -13.77
C GLU A 70 2.48 -31.27 -12.75
N ARG A 71 3.52 -31.15 -11.92
CA ARG A 71 3.66 -30.03 -10.97
C ARG A 71 3.72 -28.68 -11.70
N VAL A 72 4.52 -28.58 -12.75
CA VAL A 72 4.61 -27.36 -13.57
C VAL A 72 3.25 -27.06 -14.21
N ALA A 73 2.60 -28.05 -14.83
CA ALA A 73 1.28 -27.87 -15.43
C ALA A 73 0.23 -27.39 -14.42
N ASN A 74 0.26 -27.88 -13.17
CA ASN A 74 -0.65 -27.44 -12.12
C ASN A 74 -0.40 -25.97 -11.70
N LEU A 75 0.87 -25.56 -11.56
CA LEU A 75 1.21 -24.16 -11.28
C LEU A 75 0.76 -23.23 -12.40
N LEU A 76 1.00 -23.62 -13.66
CA LEU A 76 0.59 -22.84 -14.81
C LEU A 76 -0.92 -22.70 -14.94
N ARG A 77 -1.69 -23.76 -14.64
CA ARG A 77 -3.15 -23.68 -14.59
C ARG A 77 -3.63 -22.77 -13.47
N ALA A 78 -2.97 -22.77 -12.31
CA ALA A 78 -3.31 -21.88 -11.20
C ALA A 78 -3.08 -20.40 -11.59
N GLU A 79 -1.94 -20.09 -12.21
CA GLU A 79 -1.61 -18.76 -12.71
C GLU A 79 -2.60 -18.29 -13.80
N GLN A 80 -2.95 -19.16 -14.75
CA GLN A 80 -3.92 -18.83 -15.79
C GLN A 80 -5.32 -18.53 -15.20
N ARG A 81 -5.73 -19.29 -14.17
CA ARG A 81 -7.01 -19.04 -13.46
C ARG A 81 -6.99 -17.69 -12.75
N GLU A 82 -5.91 -17.38 -12.06
CA GLU A 82 -5.75 -16.11 -11.35
C GLU A 82 -5.75 -14.93 -12.32
N THR A 83 -5.01 -15.04 -13.43
CA THR A 83 -4.97 -14.01 -14.47
C THR A 83 -6.35 -13.78 -15.10
N THR A 84 -7.08 -14.87 -15.36
CA THR A 84 -8.45 -14.80 -15.91
C THR A 84 -9.40 -14.15 -14.90
N LEU A 85 -9.33 -14.54 -13.62
CA LEU A 85 -10.11 -13.95 -12.54
C LEU A 85 -9.86 -12.45 -12.46
N MET A 86 -8.59 -12.03 -12.35
CA MET A 86 -8.21 -10.61 -12.31
C MET A 86 -8.77 -9.85 -13.51
N ARG A 87 -8.58 -10.39 -14.72
CA ARG A 87 -9.09 -9.77 -15.95
C ARG A 87 -10.62 -9.63 -15.95
N THR A 88 -11.34 -10.63 -15.46
CA THR A 88 -12.81 -10.57 -15.36
C THR A 88 -13.27 -9.57 -14.31
N THR A 89 -12.63 -9.54 -13.14
CA THR A 89 -12.94 -8.58 -12.08
C THR A 89 -12.70 -7.15 -12.54
N THR A 90 -11.51 -6.85 -13.09
CA THR A 90 -11.20 -5.52 -13.62
C THR A 90 -12.14 -5.11 -14.74
N ARG A 91 -12.51 -6.04 -15.63
CA ARG A 91 -13.48 -5.75 -16.70
C ARG A 91 -14.86 -5.40 -16.15
N ASN A 92 -15.33 -6.13 -15.14
CA ASN A 92 -16.63 -5.89 -14.52
C ASN A 92 -16.66 -4.54 -13.79
N GLU A 93 -15.62 -4.24 -13.00
CA GLU A 93 -15.47 -2.94 -12.32
C GLU A 93 -15.42 -1.77 -13.32
N LEU A 94 -14.67 -1.89 -14.42
CA LEU A 94 -14.65 -0.88 -15.48
C LEU A 94 -16.03 -0.69 -16.13
N HIS A 95 -16.77 -1.78 -16.31
CA HIS A 95 -18.11 -1.70 -16.89
C HIS A 95 -19.08 -0.99 -15.94
N GLU A 96 -19.01 -1.24 -14.63
CA GLU A 96 -19.80 -0.53 -13.62
C GLU A 96 -19.47 0.97 -13.60
N LEU A 97 -18.18 1.33 -13.67
CA LEU A 97 -17.74 2.73 -13.71
C LEU A 97 -18.23 3.44 -14.97
N LEU A 98 -18.13 2.81 -16.14
CA LEU A 98 -18.59 3.40 -17.40
C LEU A 98 -20.12 3.52 -17.48
N GLN A 99 -20.87 2.57 -16.91
CA GLN A 99 -22.33 2.68 -16.84
C GLN A 99 -22.77 3.78 -15.86
N SER A 100 -22.03 4.00 -14.78
CA SER A 100 -22.32 5.08 -13.83
C SER A 100 -22.07 6.48 -14.41
N THR A 101 -21.28 6.61 -15.48
CA THR A 101 -20.97 7.90 -16.14
C THR A 101 -21.91 8.28 -17.28
N LEU A 102 -22.78 7.37 -17.74
CA LEU A 102 -23.65 7.57 -18.91
C LEU A 102 -25.08 8.01 -18.57
N VAL A 103 -25.43 8.24 -17.30
CA VAL A 103 -26.71 8.85 -16.91
C VAL A 103 -26.48 10.34 -16.61
N PRO A 104 -26.95 11.27 -17.47
CA PRO A 104 -26.97 12.68 -17.13
C PRO A 104 -28.12 12.90 -16.14
N HIS A 105 -27.79 13.12 -14.87
CA HIS A 105 -28.77 13.60 -13.91
C HIS A 105 -28.68 15.12 -13.80
N GLU A 106 -29.80 15.75 -14.10
CA GLU A 106 -30.04 17.19 -14.00
C GLU A 106 -29.67 17.72 -12.60
N THR A 107 -29.21 18.97 -12.62
CA THR A 107 -28.85 19.81 -11.49
C THR A 107 -29.84 19.68 -10.33
N HIS A 108 -29.38 19.09 -9.24
CA HIS A 108 -29.84 19.42 -7.90
C HIS A 108 -28.64 19.34 -6.95
N ASP A 109 -28.24 20.51 -6.46
CA ASP A 109 -27.42 20.65 -5.27
C ASP A 109 -27.96 19.76 -4.14
N ALA A 110 -27.04 19.18 -3.37
CA ALA A 110 -27.24 18.25 -2.25
C ALA A 110 -27.44 16.77 -2.63
N GLN A 111 -26.35 16.07 -2.97
CA GLN A 111 -26.25 14.63 -2.70
C GLN A 111 -24.93 14.27 -2.02
N HIS A 112 -25.06 14.06 -0.70
CA HIS A 112 -24.22 13.22 0.13
C HIS A 112 -23.73 11.97 -0.61
N ASP A 113 -22.41 11.79 -0.58
CA ASP A 113 -21.77 10.60 -0.01
C ASP A 113 -22.42 9.26 -0.43
N LYS A 114 -22.21 8.89 -1.70
CA LYS A 114 -22.37 7.50 -2.15
C LYS A 114 -20.99 6.85 -2.19
N GLY A 115 -20.45 6.56 -1.00
CA GLY A 115 -19.09 6.06 -0.84
C GLY A 115 -18.89 4.93 0.19
N ASP A 116 -19.90 4.39 0.87
CA ASP A 116 -19.63 3.58 2.07
C ASP A 116 -20.08 2.11 2.04
N ALA A 117 -19.09 1.25 1.79
CA ALA A 117 -18.86 0.03 2.58
C ALA A 117 -17.71 0.25 3.60
N SER A 118 -17.29 1.50 3.76
CA SER A 118 -16.30 1.98 4.73
C SER A 118 -17.10 2.58 5.91
N LEU A 119 -16.53 2.63 7.10
CA LEU A 119 -17.21 3.21 8.27
C LEU A 119 -17.66 4.65 7.95
N ASN A 120 -18.93 4.99 8.20
CA ASN A 120 -19.43 6.37 8.13
C ASN A 120 -18.61 7.24 9.08
N ALA A 121 -17.60 7.92 8.55
CA ALA A 121 -16.58 8.62 9.35
C ALA A 121 -16.51 10.12 9.05
N GLY A 122 -17.51 10.67 8.35
CA GLY A 122 -17.56 12.08 7.93
C GLY A 122 -17.33 13.03 9.10
N HIS A 123 -18.14 12.92 10.15
CA HIS A 123 -18.05 13.76 11.35
C HIS A 123 -16.75 13.56 12.14
N MET A 124 -16.27 12.32 12.26
CA MET A 124 -14.99 12.05 12.94
C MET A 124 -13.82 12.69 12.19
N ARG A 125 -13.83 12.65 10.86
CA ARG A 125 -12.85 13.30 9.99
C ARG A 125 -12.90 14.82 10.09
N ALA A 126 -14.09 15.40 9.98
CA ALA A 126 -14.28 16.84 10.12
C ALA A 126 -13.80 17.34 11.49
N TRP A 127 -14.13 16.62 12.56
CA TRP A 127 -13.65 16.96 13.90
C TRP A 127 -12.13 16.87 14.00
N PHE A 128 -11.51 15.82 13.44
CA PHE A 128 -10.06 15.64 13.46
C PHE A 128 -9.34 16.80 12.78
N LEU A 129 -9.79 17.19 11.58
CA LEU A 129 -9.22 18.32 10.83
C LEU A 129 -9.39 19.65 11.55
N ARG A 130 -10.47 19.82 12.34
CA ARG A 130 -10.69 21.01 13.17
C ARG A 130 -9.78 21.08 14.40
N ASN A 131 -9.19 19.95 14.82
CA ASN A 131 -8.41 19.81 16.04
C ASN A 131 -7.03 19.20 15.77
N LEU A 132 -6.41 19.54 14.65
CA LEU A 132 -5.22 18.85 14.14
C LEU A 132 -3.99 19.04 15.03
N GLY A 133 -3.91 20.13 15.80
CA GLY A 133 -2.84 20.33 16.78
C GLY A 133 -2.94 19.37 17.98
N HIS A 134 -4.16 18.99 18.37
CA HIS A 134 -4.40 18.06 19.46
C HIS A 134 -5.64 17.17 19.20
N PRO A 135 -5.54 16.15 18.34
CA PRO A 135 -6.66 15.32 17.91
C PRO A 135 -7.00 14.21 18.93
N PHE A 136 -7.23 14.61 20.18
CA PHE A 136 -7.65 13.75 21.28
C PHE A 136 -9.01 14.22 21.82
N PRO A 137 -10.12 13.80 21.20
CA PRO A 137 -11.44 14.22 21.67
C PRO A 137 -11.68 13.68 23.09
N SER A 138 -12.27 14.50 23.96
CA SER A 138 -12.69 14.10 25.30
C SER A 138 -13.78 13.01 25.24
N ARG A 139 -14.12 12.39 26.38
CA ARG A 139 -15.20 11.38 26.41
C ARG A 139 -16.55 11.96 25.95
N SER A 140 -16.87 13.19 26.34
CA SER A 140 -18.09 13.89 25.91
C SER A 140 -18.03 14.25 24.43
N ALA A 141 -16.90 14.77 23.94
CA ALA A 141 -16.73 15.08 22.53
C ALA A 141 -16.88 13.83 21.65
N LYS A 142 -16.27 12.70 22.03
CA LYS A 142 -16.46 11.42 21.31
C LYS A 142 -17.92 10.99 21.25
N LYS A 143 -18.71 11.20 22.32
CA LYS A 143 -20.14 10.88 22.33
C LYS A 143 -20.95 11.82 21.42
N SER A 144 -20.63 13.11 21.40
CA SER A 144 -21.29 14.09 20.50
C SER A 144 -21.04 13.71 19.04
N ILE A 145 -19.77 13.52 18.67
CA ILE A 145 -19.37 13.13 17.31
C ILE A 145 -20.06 11.82 16.90
N LEU A 146 -20.15 10.86 17.81
CA LEU A 146 -20.82 9.58 17.55
C LEU A 146 -22.33 9.74 17.33
N ALA A 147 -22.98 10.57 18.14
CA ALA A 147 -24.40 10.86 18.00
C ALA A 147 -24.69 11.55 16.66
N GLU A 148 -23.87 12.53 16.27
CA GLU A 148 -23.94 13.21 14.97
C GLU A 148 -23.72 12.22 13.81
N THR A 149 -22.70 11.35 13.93
CA THR A 149 -22.40 10.32 12.93
C THR A 149 -23.57 9.35 12.74
N ASN A 150 -24.14 8.85 13.84
CA ASN A 150 -25.23 7.88 13.78
C ASN A 150 -26.57 8.51 13.40
N ALA A 151 -26.75 9.82 13.61
CA ALA A 151 -27.94 10.53 13.16
C ALA A 151 -28.02 10.61 11.62
N GLU A 152 -26.88 10.58 10.93
CA GLU A 152 -26.80 10.55 9.46
C GLU A 152 -26.73 9.14 8.87
N ALA A 153 -26.70 8.10 9.71
CA ALA A 153 -26.70 6.71 9.26
C ALA A 153 -28.04 6.35 8.61
N LYS A 154 -28.00 5.76 7.41
CA LYS A 154 -29.21 5.35 6.67
C LYS A 154 -29.78 4.03 7.18
N SER A 155 -28.95 3.26 7.89
CA SER A 155 -29.29 1.93 8.42
C SER A 155 -28.66 1.69 9.79
N GLU A 156 -29.27 0.80 10.58
CA GLU A 156 -28.71 0.40 11.88
C GLU A 156 -27.34 -0.27 11.74
N SER A 157 -27.07 -0.91 10.59
CA SER A 157 -25.77 -1.48 10.24
C SER A 157 -24.66 -0.44 9.99
N GLU A 158 -25.02 0.81 9.67
CA GLU A 158 -24.07 1.92 9.51
C GLU A 158 -23.80 2.65 10.83
N CYS A 159 -24.65 2.44 11.85
CA CYS A 159 -24.45 3.03 13.16
C CYS A 159 -23.15 2.53 13.79
N LEU A 160 -22.34 3.48 14.24
CA LEU A 160 -21.09 3.19 14.91
C LEU A 160 -21.31 2.97 16.41
N LEU A 161 -20.54 2.04 16.94
CA LEU A 161 -20.32 1.84 18.37
C LEU A 161 -19.23 2.78 18.87
N TYR A 162 -19.31 3.13 20.16
CA TYR A 162 -18.31 4.00 20.81
C TYR A 162 -16.87 3.50 20.63
N ASN A 163 -16.64 2.18 20.73
CA ASN A 163 -15.32 1.59 20.55
C ASN A 163 -14.81 1.72 19.11
N GLN A 164 -15.70 1.70 18.10
CA GLN A 164 -15.31 1.94 16.71
C GLN A 164 -14.82 3.37 16.53
N ALA A 165 -15.49 4.36 17.13
CA ALA A 165 -15.01 5.75 17.12
C ALA A 165 -13.66 5.90 17.85
N VAL A 166 -13.47 5.26 19.01
CA VAL A 166 -12.17 5.28 19.72
C VAL A 166 -11.05 4.72 18.84
N LEU A 167 -11.26 3.54 18.25
CA LEU A 167 -10.29 2.89 17.38
C LEU A 167 -10.03 3.70 16.11
N TRP A 168 -11.06 4.35 15.56
CA TRP A 168 -10.91 5.26 14.42
C TRP A 168 -9.93 6.39 14.74
N PHE A 169 -10.11 7.12 15.85
CA PHE A 169 -9.19 8.20 16.23
C PHE A 169 -7.75 7.72 16.48
N ILE A 170 -7.58 6.53 17.08
CA ILE A 170 -6.26 5.92 17.31
C ILE A 170 -5.60 5.61 15.96
N ASN A 171 -6.32 4.93 15.07
CA ASN A 171 -5.81 4.53 13.78
C ASN A 171 -5.53 5.73 12.86
N THR A 172 -6.41 6.73 12.84
CA THR A 172 -6.24 7.95 12.04
C THR A 172 -5.00 8.72 12.48
N ARG A 173 -4.76 8.93 13.79
CA ARG A 173 -3.50 9.57 14.27
C ARG A 173 -2.24 8.78 13.87
N ARG A 174 -2.33 7.46 13.81
CA ARG A 174 -1.17 6.62 13.45
C ARG A 174 -0.93 6.61 11.94
N ARG A 175 -1.98 6.42 11.15
CA ARG A 175 -1.92 6.22 9.69
C ARG A 175 -1.80 7.52 8.90
N SER A 176 -2.26 8.64 9.44
CA SER A 176 -2.07 9.96 8.80
C SER A 176 -0.63 10.45 8.87
N GLY A 177 0.25 9.83 9.67
CA GLY A 177 1.59 10.34 9.94
C GLY A 177 1.67 11.32 11.10
N TRP A 178 0.54 11.73 11.69
CA TRP A 178 0.50 12.67 12.82
C TRP A 178 1.40 12.25 14.00
N THR A 179 1.38 10.95 14.36
CA THR A 179 2.22 10.44 15.46
C THR A 179 3.71 10.48 15.10
N THR A 180 4.05 10.25 13.83
CA THR A 180 5.43 10.35 13.34
C THR A 180 5.89 11.79 13.37
N PHE A 181 5.07 12.72 12.87
CA PHE A 181 5.33 14.15 12.91
C PHE A 181 5.59 14.67 14.33
N LEU A 182 4.75 14.27 15.30
CA LEU A 182 4.95 14.57 16.72
C LEU A 182 6.34 14.15 17.21
N ARG A 183 6.83 12.97 16.80
CA ARG A 183 8.14 12.47 17.22
C ARG A 183 9.29 13.17 16.50
N SER A 184 9.16 13.41 15.20
CA SER A 184 10.21 13.99 14.37
C SER A 184 10.43 15.47 14.66
N TYR A 185 9.36 16.26 14.74
CA TYR A 185 9.45 17.72 14.82
C TYR A 185 9.26 18.27 16.23
N ALA A 186 8.45 17.60 17.06
CA ALA A 186 8.14 18.04 18.42
C ALA A 186 8.74 17.15 19.52
N LYS A 187 9.59 16.16 19.16
CA LYS A 187 10.27 15.24 20.08
C LYS A 187 9.32 14.53 21.07
N GLY A 188 8.06 14.32 20.68
CA GLY A 188 7.04 13.73 21.54
C GLY A 188 6.29 14.71 22.46
N ASP A 189 6.66 15.99 22.49
CA ASP A 189 5.98 17.01 23.29
C ASP A 189 4.75 17.56 22.56
N LYS A 190 3.57 17.30 23.13
CA LYS A 190 2.28 17.76 22.59
C LYS A 190 2.12 19.28 22.63
N ALA A 191 2.72 19.96 23.61
CA ALA A 191 2.66 21.41 23.68
C ALA A 191 3.50 22.04 22.57
N MET A 192 4.70 21.51 22.33
CA MET A 192 5.54 21.93 21.21
C MET A 192 4.84 21.68 19.86
N LEU A 193 4.14 20.56 19.71
CA LEU A 193 3.33 20.32 18.51
C LEU A 193 2.21 21.35 18.33
N LEU A 194 1.55 21.76 19.42
CA LEU A 194 0.52 22.78 19.36
C LEU A 194 1.11 24.13 18.90
N GLU A 195 2.30 24.49 19.39
CA GLU A 195 3.05 25.67 18.95
C GLU A 195 3.37 25.60 17.45
N ILE A 196 3.92 24.48 16.98
CA ILE A 196 4.19 24.26 15.55
C ILE A 196 2.91 24.40 14.71
N ALA A 197 1.81 23.79 15.15
CA ALA A 197 0.53 23.84 14.45
C ALA A 197 -0.04 25.27 14.40
N TRP A 198 0.08 26.03 15.49
CA TRP A 198 -0.30 27.45 15.51
C TRP A 198 0.55 28.29 14.55
N ALA A 199 1.86 28.04 14.47
CA ALA A 199 2.75 28.73 13.56
C ALA A 199 2.37 28.46 12.10
N LEU A 200 2.13 27.20 11.76
CA LEU A 200 1.65 26.78 10.44
C LEU A 200 0.30 27.43 10.08
N GLN A 201 -0.64 27.48 11.02
CA GLN A 201 -1.95 28.09 10.76
C GLN A 201 -1.85 29.59 10.50
N HIS A 202 -1.02 30.32 11.27
CA HIS A 202 -0.82 31.75 11.08
C HIS A 202 -0.08 32.06 9.77
N GLU A 203 0.95 31.30 9.44
CA GLU A 203 1.71 31.45 8.19
C GLU A 203 0.85 31.19 6.95
N GLN A 204 0.00 30.17 7.00
CA GLN A 204 -0.89 29.85 5.89
C GLN A 204 -1.99 30.90 5.71
N GLY A 205 -2.43 31.54 6.80
CA GLY A 205 -3.48 32.57 6.77
C GLY A 205 -4.85 32.04 6.33
N GLY A 206 -5.87 32.89 6.36
CA GLY A 206 -7.26 32.54 6.02
C GLY A 206 -8.09 31.98 7.18
N THR A 207 -9.24 31.40 6.87
CA THR A 207 -10.16 30.79 7.84
C THR A 207 -10.08 29.25 7.77
N HIS A 208 -10.81 28.55 8.65
CA HIS A 208 -10.86 27.08 8.59
C HIS A 208 -11.45 26.60 7.26
N GLU A 209 -12.38 27.34 6.69
CA GLU A 209 -13.07 27.04 5.43
C GLU A 209 -12.11 27.10 4.22
N THR A 210 -11.13 28.00 4.24
CA THR A 210 -10.16 28.10 3.13
C THR A 210 -9.04 27.06 3.25
N ARG A 211 -8.61 26.72 4.48
CA ARG A 211 -7.53 25.74 4.71
C ARG A 211 -8.03 24.30 4.80
N ASN A 212 -9.30 24.10 5.14
CA ASN A 212 -9.93 22.82 5.47
C ASN A 212 -9.28 22.09 6.67
N TRP A 213 -8.57 22.83 7.53
CA TRP A 213 -8.03 22.35 8.80
C TRP A 213 -7.83 23.52 9.78
N SER A 214 -7.79 23.21 11.08
CA SER A 214 -7.41 24.14 12.13
C SER A 214 -6.71 23.41 13.28
N VAL A 215 -5.94 24.16 14.06
CA VAL A 215 -5.22 23.65 15.24
C VAL A 215 -6.18 23.10 16.29
N GLY A 216 -7.33 23.76 16.46
CA GLY A 216 -8.30 23.50 17.52
C GLY A 216 -8.25 24.57 18.61
N PRO A 217 -8.99 24.38 19.72
CA PRO A 217 -8.99 25.32 20.83
C PRO A 217 -7.61 25.43 21.48
N ARG A 218 -7.25 26.64 21.93
CA ARG A 218 -5.95 26.92 22.59
C ARG A 218 -5.76 26.21 23.94
N THR A 219 -6.83 25.70 24.53
CA THR A 219 -6.82 25.05 25.84
C THR A 219 -6.80 23.53 25.70
N ILE A 220 -5.75 22.88 26.22
CA ILE A 220 -5.67 21.43 26.37
C ILE A 220 -5.92 21.09 27.85
N ASP A 221 -6.95 20.27 28.13
CA ASP A 221 -7.19 19.61 29.42
C ASP A 221 -7.04 20.51 30.68
N GLY A 222 -7.53 21.75 30.62
CA GLY A 222 -7.47 22.69 31.76
C GLY A 222 -6.07 23.19 32.11
N VAL A 223 -5.03 22.74 31.39
CA VAL A 223 -3.67 23.28 31.49
C VAL A 223 -3.58 24.45 30.51
N THR A 224 -3.96 25.63 31.00
CA THR A 224 -3.49 26.88 30.44
C THR A 224 -1.99 26.93 30.71
N ARG A 225 -1.16 26.33 29.85
CA ARG A 225 0.20 26.89 29.76
C ARG A 225 -0.05 28.34 29.37
N ASN A 226 0.56 29.26 30.11
CA ASN A 226 0.79 30.62 29.64
C ASN A 226 1.64 30.49 28.37
N LEU A 227 0.99 30.11 27.27
CA LEU A 227 1.49 30.22 25.93
C LEU A 227 1.71 31.72 25.79
N MET A 228 2.97 32.12 25.81
CA MET A 228 3.33 33.50 25.55
C MET A 228 2.60 33.89 24.26
N CYS A 229 1.85 34.99 24.35
CA CYS A 229 0.90 35.53 23.36
C CYS A 229 -0.59 35.32 23.71
N ALA A 230 -0.97 35.80 24.90
CA ALA A 230 -2.11 36.70 24.98
C ALA A 230 -1.79 37.96 24.16
N HIS A 231 -2.09 37.96 22.86
CA HIS A 231 -2.22 39.21 22.11
C HIS A 231 -3.11 38.99 20.90
N ASN A 232 -4.24 39.71 20.88
CA ASN A 232 -5.09 39.90 19.72
C ASN A 232 -4.41 40.80 18.65
N ASN A 233 -3.09 41.04 18.72
CA ASN A 233 -2.34 41.98 17.87
C ASN A 233 -0.80 41.79 17.95
N THR A 234 -0.26 40.57 17.86
CA THR A 234 1.21 40.36 17.75
C THR A 234 1.63 39.87 16.36
N PRO A 235 2.76 40.37 15.81
CA PRO A 235 3.18 40.12 14.45
C PRO A 235 3.71 38.69 14.27
N ALA A 236 3.19 38.00 13.26
CA ALA A 236 3.76 36.81 12.61
C ALA A 236 4.32 35.73 13.54
N TYR A 237 3.44 35.04 14.27
CA TYR A 237 3.79 33.77 14.92
C TYR A 237 4.11 32.72 13.84
N THR A 238 5.40 32.50 13.60
CA THR A 238 5.95 31.78 12.43
C THR A 238 6.77 30.59 12.88
N LEU A 239 6.97 29.62 11.98
CA LEU A 239 7.80 28.45 12.25
C LEU A 239 9.24 28.83 12.59
N ARG A 240 9.71 29.97 12.07
CA ARG A 240 11.03 30.51 12.36
C ARG A 240 11.17 31.05 13.79
N GLN A 241 10.07 31.45 14.43
CA GLN A 241 10.08 31.78 15.85
C GLN A 241 10.10 30.51 16.72
N VAL A 242 9.40 29.45 16.27
CA VAL A 242 9.40 28.15 16.94
C VAL A 242 10.76 27.44 16.80
N PHE A 243 11.43 27.61 15.65
CA PHE A 243 12.75 27.08 15.36
C PHE A 243 13.71 28.16 14.82
N PRO A 244 14.30 29.00 15.68
CA PRO A 244 15.17 30.11 15.26
C PRO A 244 16.41 29.69 14.48
N GLU A 245 16.97 28.53 14.83
CA GLU A 245 18.22 27.99 14.26
C GLU A 245 17.98 26.94 13.16
N ALA A 246 16.73 26.69 12.78
CA ALA A 246 16.43 25.70 11.75
C ALA A 246 16.82 26.19 10.35
N SER A 247 17.27 25.25 9.51
CA SER A 247 17.49 25.50 8.09
C SER A 247 16.16 25.64 7.34
N GLU A 248 16.15 26.42 6.26
CA GLU A 248 14.99 26.53 5.37
C GLU A 248 14.55 25.16 4.81
N ARG A 249 15.52 24.26 4.56
CA ARG A 249 15.21 22.89 4.14
C ARG A 249 14.38 22.15 5.17
N PHE A 250 14.77 22.22 6.45
CA PHE A 250 14.01 21.59 7.53
C PHE A 250 12.59 22.16 7.66
N LEU A 251 12.45 23.48 7.53
CA LEU A 251 11.14 24.14 7.59
C LEU A 251 10.24 23.73 6.41
N ASN A 252 10.80 23.57 5.21
CA ASN A 252 10.07 23.11 4.04
C ASN A 252 9.65 21.64 4.15
N GLU A 253 10.54 20.76 4.64
CA GLU A 253 10.21 19.36 4.92
C GLU A 253 9.08 19.26 5.97
N LEU A 254 9.14 20.07 7.03
CA LEU A 254 8.09 20.15 8.04
C LEU A 254 6.74 20.58 7.43
N ARG A 255 6.71 21.62 6.59
CA ARG A 255 5.48 22.06 5.89
C ARG A 255 4.92 20.94 5.00
N ALA A 256 5.76 20.31 4.20
CA ALA A 256 5.34 19.26 3.28
C ALA A 256 4.77 18.05 4.03
N ASP A 257 5.41 17.63 5.13
CA ASP A 257 4.91 16.55 5.98
C ASP A 257 3.58 16.92 6.64
N TRP A 258 3.40 18.18 7.06
CA TRP A 258 2.13 18.65 7.60
C TRP A 258 1.01 18.64 6.57
N GLU A 259 1.26 19.14 5.37
CA GLU A 259 0.30 19.11 4.26
C GLU A 259 -0.07 17.67 3.90
N GLN A 260 0.89 16.75 3.92
CA GLN A 260 0.63 15.33 3.69
C GLN A 260 -0.32 14.74 4.76
N ILE A 261 -0.16 15.11 6.03
CA ILE A 261 -1.08 14.68 7.11
C ILE A 261 -2.49 15.18 6.83
N VAL A 262 -2.64 16.47 6.52
CA VAL A 262 -3.93 17.10 6.19
C VAL A 262 -4.59 16.37 5.02
N GLU A 263 -3.84 16.14 3.94
CA GLU A 263 -4.34 15.48 2.74
C GLU A 263 -4.74 14.02 2.99
N ARG A 264 -3.91 13.27 3.73
CA ARG A 264 -4.23 11.88 4.13
C ARG A 264 -5.54 11.80 4.92
N ILE A 265 -5.84 12.80 5.74
CA ILE A 265 -7.07 12.82 6.54
C ILE A 265 -8.28 13.22 5.68
N LYS A 266 -8.13 14.23 4.80
CA LYS A 266 -9.18 14.68 3.88
C LYS A 266 -9.68 13.58 2.97
N VAL A 267 -8.75 12.96 2.24
CA VAL A 267 -9.04 11.90 1.26
C VAL A 267 -9.51 10.61 1.95
N GLY A 268 -9.04 10.34 3.18
CA GLY A 268 -9.37 9.11 3.89
C GLY A 268 -8.69 7.88 3.29
N ALA A 269 -8.90 6.73 3.93
CA ALA A 269 -8.14 5.51 3.63
C ALA A 269 -8.54 4.78 2.34
N LYS A 270 -9.70 5.11 1.73
CA LYS A 270 -10.32 4.32 0.66
C LYS A 270 -9.92 4.78 -0.74
N ASP A 271 -9.69 6.08 -0.96
CA ASP A 271 -9.32 6.61 -2.29
C ASP A 271 -7.84 6.38 -2.65
N ARG A 272 -7.08 5.68 -1.79
CA ARG A 272 -5.62 5.51 -1.92
C ARG A 272 -5.14 4.06 -1.99
N VAL A 273 -6.01 3.10 -2.33
CA VAL A 273 -5.55 1.73 -2.67
C VAL A 273 -4.48 1.76 -3.78
N GLY A 274 -4.41 2.83 -4.60
CA GLY A 274 -3.34 3.08 -5.57
C GLY A 274 -2.01 3.63 -5.01
N GLU A 275 -2.00 4.38 -3.90
CA GLU A 275 -0.76 5.03 -3.41
C GLU A 275 0.14 4.12 -2.57
N TRP A 276 -0.38 3.02 -2.03
CA TRP A 276 0.48 2.02 -1.39
C TRP A 276 1.49 1.43 -2.39
N VAL A 277 1.12 1.36 -3.68
CA VAL A 277 2.03 0.96 -4.75
C VAL A 277 3.17 1.96 -4.89
N ASP A 278 2.89 3.26 -4.82
CA ASP A 278 3.91 4.30 -4.88
C ASP A 278 4.81 4.30 -3.63
N ASP A 279 4.26 4.07 -2.44
CA ASP A 279 5.04 3.92 -1.21
C ASP A 279 5.94 2.68 -1.26
N VAL A 280 5.47 1.55 -1.80
CA VAL A 280 6.27 0.33 -2.03
C VAL A 280 7.35 0.57 -3.10
N ILE A 281 7.02 1.27 -4.17
CA ILE A 281 7.99 1.65 -5.22
C ILE A 281 9.08 2.55 -4.62
N ARG A 282 8.72 3.58 -3.84
CA ARG A 282 9.68 4.46 -3.15
C ARG A 282 10.56 3.70 -2.15
N LEU A 283 9.97 2.79 -1.38
CA LEU A 283 10.71 1.90 -0.49
C LEU A 283 11.68 1.01 -1.27
N SER A 284 11.26 0.43 -2.40
CA SER A 284 12.14 -0.40 -3.24
C SER A 284 13.28 0.42 -3.88
N GLN A 285 13.02 1.66 -4.27
CA GLN A 285 14.03 2.58 -4.81
C GLN A 285 15.05 3.00 -3.74
N SER A 286 14.60 3.21 -2.49
CA SER A 286 15.49 3.50 -1.36
C SER A 286 16.40 2.30 -1.01
N ILE A 287 15.88 1.08 -1.11
CA ILE A 287 16.65 -0.15 -0.88
C ILE A 287 17.67 -0.37 -2.00
N SER A 288 17.30 -0.04 -3.25
CA SER A 288 18.17 -0.15 -4.43
C SER A 288 19.32 0.86 -4.40
N SER A 289 19.08 2.05 -3.85
CA SER A 289 20.10 3.12 -3.71
C SER A 289 21.01 2.95 -2.48
N SER A 290 20.72 1.97 -1.61
CA SER A 290 21.51 1.67 -0.39
C SER A 290 22.51 0.52 -0.56
N ARG A 291 22.69 -0.03 -1.77
CA ARG A 291 23.75 -1.04 -2.02
C ARG A 291 25.07 -0.35 -2.34
N PRO A 292 26.12 -0.49 -1.50
CA PRO A 292 27.44 -0.02 -1.88
C PRO A 292 27.97 -0.88 -3.03
N HIS A 293 28.38 -0.22 -4.12
CA HIS A 293 29.27 -0.79 -5.13
C HIS A 293 30.54 -1.28 -4.45
N ASN A 294 30.78 -2.59 -4.47
CA ASN A 294 32.10 -3.15 -4.23
C ASN A 294 32.45 -4.04 -5.42
N GLU A 295 33.00 -3.42 -6.46
CA GLU A 295 33.68 -4.13 -7.55
C GLU A 295 35.18 -4.16 -7.25
N GLY A 296 35.76 -5.35 -7.34
CA GLY A 296 37.16 -5.53 -7.73
C GLY A 296 38.13 -5.98 -6.65
N GLN A 297 38.27 -7.30 -6.47
CA GLN A 297 39.58 -7.95 -6.46
C GLN A 297 39.44 -9.49 -6.61
N PRO A 298 40.14 -10.12 -7.58
CA PRO A 298 40.17 -11.58 -7.71
C PRO A 298 41.20 -12.15 -6.72
N ALA A 299 40.77 -13.00 -5.80
CA ALA A 299 41.67 -13.76 -4.95
C ALA A 299 42.20 -14.98 -5.73
N GLU A 300 43.44 -14.87 -6.19
CA GLU A 300 44.25 -15.98 -6.69
C GLU A 300 44.56 -17.00 -5.58
N HIS A 301 44.71 -18.24 -6.04
CA HIS A 301 45.22 -19.43 -5.36
C HIS A 301 46.21 -19.23 -4.21
N ILE A 302 45.95 -19.89 -3.06
CA ILE A 302 47.00 -20.53 -2.26
C ILE A 302 46.49 -21.88 -1.71
N TRP A 303 47.12 -22.96 -2.17
CA TRP A 303 47.11 -24.29 -1.53
C TRP A 303 48.02 -24.27 -0.29
N ARG A 304 47.61 -24.96 0.79
CA ARG A 304 48.42 -25.82 1.71
C ARG A 304 47.71 -25.98 3.07
N THR A 305 47.12 -27.15 3.31
CA THR A 305 47.61 -28.29 4.15
C THR A 305 47.40 -28.13 5.66
N CYS A 306 46.71 -29.13 6.22
CA CYS A 306 46.55 -29.50 7.63
C CYS A 306 47.88 -29.55 8.42
N PRO A 307 47.80 -29.52 9.76
CA PRO A 307 47.64 -30.78 10.52
C PRO A 307 46.26 -30.95 11.16
#